data_AF-A0A9W5UMJ6-F1
#
_entry.id   AF-A0A9W5UMJ6-F1
#
_cell.length_a   1.000
_cell.length_b   1.000
_cell.length_c   1.000
_cell.angle_alpha   90.00
_cell.angle_beta   90.00
_cell.angle_gamma   90.00
#
_symmetry.space_group_name_H-M   'P 1'
#
loop_
_entity.id
_entity.type
_entity.pdbx_description
1 polymer ?
#
loop_
_entity_poly.entity_id
_entity_poly.type
_entity_poly.pdbx_seq_one_letter_code
_entity_poly.pdbx_strand_id
1 'polypeptide(L)'
;MRVRNRRPTSVIALLATVPLALVGCGLVGGEPEAEQPGRAPAEEATLKSRERVQAYLDAMTAKDVAAGRSQLCAVLHEAFDAAATEANGDFADHFEVSKSEITDIRPGPSGQEVSTAITVTVGKKKATRPLLFTVTRDGLDWCISDERPGAHSPAPAPTP
;
A
#
# COMPACT_ATOMS: atom_id res chain seq x y z
N MET A 1 -69.31 3.71 1.42
CA MET A 1 -70.32 4.26 0.48
C MET A 1 -69.66 5.28 -0.44
N ARG A 2 -69.80 5.12 -1.77
CA ARG A 2 -69.46 6.02 -2.92
C ARG A 2 -67.96 6.34 -3.12
N VAL A 3 -67.23 5.88 -4.14
CA VAL A 3 -67.40 5.64 -5.59
C VAL A 3 -67.43 6.90 -6.48
N ARG A 4 -66.29 7.08 -7.17
CA ARG A 4 -66.02 7.48 -8.58
C ARG A 4 -65.76 8.93 -9.01
N ASN A 5 -64.68 8.96 -9.81
CA ASN A 5 -64.43 9.71 -11.05
C ASN A 5 -64.03 11.19 -10.89
N ARG A 6 -63.03 11.70 -11.61
CA ARG A 6 -62.88 11.62 -13.08
C ARG A 6 -61.42 11.75 -13.53
N ARG A 7 -61.04 10.93 -14.52
CA ARG A 7 -60.03 11.30 -15.54
C ARG A 7 -60.66 12.28 -16.54
N PRO A 8 -59.85 13.13 -17.18
CA PRO A 8 -59.80 13.03 -18.64
C PRO A 8 -58.38 13.11 -19.23
N THR A 9 -58.26 12.41 -20.35
CA THR A 9 -57.16 12.31 -21.31
C THR A 9 -57.04 13.58 -22.16
N SER A 10 -55.82 13.97 -22.55
CA SER A 10 -55.58 14.70 -23.80
C SER A 10 -54.23 14.32 -24.40
N VAL A 11 -54.31 13.85 -25.64
CA VAL A 11 -53.24 13.59 -26.62
C VAL A 11 -53.01 14.89 -27.41
N ILE A 12 -51.78 15.11 -27.91
CA ILE A 12 -51.35 15.87 -29.13
C ILE A 12 -49.93 16.43 -28.85
N ALA A 13 -48.93 16.48 -29.73
CA ALA A 13 -48.56 15.79 -30.96
C ALA A 13 -47.18 16.36 -31.39
N LEU A 14 -46.43 15.56 -32.19
CA LEU A 14 -45.47 15.95 -33.23
C LEU A 14 -44.09 16.64 -32.95
N LEU A 15 -43.06 15.88 -33.35
CA LEU A 15 -41.97 16.17 -34.30
C LEU A 15 -40.76 17.08 -33.97
N ALA A 16 -39.60 16.42 -34.08
CA ALA A 16 -38.36 16.79 -34.80
C ALA A 16 -37.38 17.81 -34.17
N THR A 17 -36.18 17.35 -33.79
CA THR A 17 -34.92 17.41 -34.59
C THR A 17 -33.70 17.07 -33.72
N VAL A 18 -32.75 16.35 -34.30
CA VAL A 18 -31.38 16.02 -33.83
C VAL A 18 -30.44 16.50 -34.98
N PRO A 19 -29.12 16.74 -34.84
CA PRO A 19 -28.21 17.03 -33.71
C PRO A 19 -27.41 18.34 -33.92
N LEU A 20 -26.72 18.86 -32.89
CA LEU A 20 -25.53 19.71 -33.10
C LEU A 20 -24.39 19.21 -32.22
N ALA A 21 -23.40 18.65 -32.89
CA ALA A 21 -22.14 18.17 -32.36
C ALA A 21 -21.34 19.33 -31.75
N LEU A 22 -21.03 19.21 -30.46
CA LEU A 22 -19.91 19.94 -29.87
C LEU A 22 -18.63 19.17 -30.22
N VAL A 23 -18.02 19.58 -31.33
CA VAL A 23 -16.63 19.25 -31.66
C VAL A 23 -15.76 20.08 -30.72
N GLY A 24 -15.41 19.49 -29.57
CA GLY A 24 -14.28 19.91 -28.76
C GLY A 24 -13.07 19.07 -29.16
N CYS A 25 -12.17 19.66 -29.94
CA CYS A 25 -10.85 19.10 -30.24
C CYS A 25 -10.07 18.90 -28.94
N GLY A 26 -9.78 17.65 -28.63
CA GLY A 26 -8.90 17.24 -27.53
C GLY A 26 -8.51 15.80 -27.70
N LEU A 27 -7.63 15.54 -28.68
CA LEU A 27 -6.85 14.31 -28.77
C LEU A 27 -5.98 14.18 -27.50
N VAL A 28 -6.55 13.60 -26.45
CA VAL A 28 -5.79 12.95 -25.39
C VAL A 28 -6.40 11.56 -25.23
N GLY A 29 -5.89 10.64 -26.04
CA GLY A 29 -6.02 9.21 -25.78
C GLY A 29 -5.14 8.87 -24.60
N GLY A 30 -5.58 9.25 -23.40
CA GLY A 30 -5.17 8.62 -22.16
C GLY A 30 -6.31 7.70 -21.77
N GLU A 31 -6.17 6.42 -22.11
CA GLU A 31 -7.01 5.40 -21.50
C GLU A 31 -6.85 5.54 -19.98
N PRO A 32 -7.93 5.70 -19.18
CA PRO A 32 -7.80 5.49 -17.77
C PRO A 32 -7.46 4.00 -17.60
N GLU A 33 -6.22 3.75 -17.22
CA GLU A 33 -5.74 2.42 -16.83
C GLU A 33 -6.78 1.83 -15.90
N ALA A 34 -7.47 0.80 -16.39
CA ALA A 34 -8.65 0.27 -15.75
C ALA A 34 -8.29 -0.15 -14.32
N GLU A 35 -8.91 0.52 -13.36
CA GLU A 35 -8.88 0.17 -11.94
C GLU A 35 -9.22 -1.31 -11.81
N GLN A 36 -8.20 -2.15 -11.61
CA GLN A 36 -8.44 -3.56 -11.32
C GLN A 36 -9.11 -3.63 -9.95
N PRO A 37 -10.29 -4.28 -9.83
CA PRO A 37 -10.97 -4.41 -8.55
C PRO A 37 -10.03 -5.05 -7.52
N GLY A 38 -9.71 -4.32 -6.45
CA GLY A 38 -8.82 -4.78 -5.37
C GLY A 38 -7.42 -4.16 -5.35
N ARG A 39 -6.98 -3.46 -6.40
CA ARG A 39 -5.72 -2.69 -6.39
C ARG A 39 -6.01 -1.22 -6.08
N ALA A 40 -5.48 -0.71 -4.97
CA ALA A 40 -5.54 0.72 -4.70
C ALA A 40 -4.79 1.51 -5.78
N PRO A 41 -5.15 2.79 -6.02
CA PRO A 41 -4.37 3.68 -6.86
C PRO A 41 -2.88 3.64 -6.49
N ALA A 42 -1.99 3.70 -7.49
CA ALA A 42 -0.56 3.51 -7.29
C ALA A 42 0.05 4.48 -6.26
N GLU A 43 -0.46 5.72 -6.22
CA GLU A 43 -0.05 6.74 -5.25
C GLU A 43 -0.50 6.41 -3.83
N GLU A 44 -1.76 6.01 -3.62
CA GLU A 44 -2.26 5.56 -2.32
C GLU A 44 -1.45 4.37 -1.81
N ALA A 45 -1.21 3.38 -2.67
CA ALA A 45 -0.44 2.20 -2.34
C ALA A 45 0.98 2.56 -1.89
N THR A 46 1.63 3.48 -2.60
CA THR A 46 3.00 3.94 -2.27
C THR A 46 3.02 4.65 -0.91
N LEU A 47 2.07 5.56 -0.67
CA LEU A 47 2.00 6.32 0.59
C LEU A 47 1.70 5.39 1.78
N LYS A 48 0.69 4.54 1.66
CA LYS A 48 0.29 3.61 2.74
C LYS A 48 1.38 2.59 3.05
N SER A 49 2.10 2.12 2.04
CA SER A 49 3.23 1.20 2.24
C SER A 49 4.40 1.87 2.95
N ARG A 50 4.70 3.12 2.59
CA ARG A 50 5.71 3.92 3.31
C ARG A 50 5.33 4.11 4.77
N GLU A 51 4.10 4.55 5.04
CA GLU A 51 3.60 4.77 6.41
C GLU A 51 3.71 3.49 7.24
N ARG A 52 3.26 2.36 6.69
CA ARG A 52 3.23 1.08 7.41
C ARG A 52 4.62 0.56 7.75
N VAL A 53 5.54 0.60 6.78
CA VAL A 53 6.93 0.16 7.00
C VAL A 53 7.66 1.12 7.92
N GLN A 54 7.47 2.44 7.79
CA GLN A 54 8.08 3.40 8.71
C GLN A 54 7.65 3.15 10.15
N ALA A 55 6.35 2.91 10.39
CA ALA A 55 5.86 2.58 11.74
C ALA A 55 6.47 1.30 12.31
N TYR A 56 6.72 0.28 11.47
CA TYR A 56 7.41 -0.94 11.90
C TYR A 56 8.87 -0.65 12.25
N LEU A 57 9.56 0.13 11.42
CA LEU A 57 10.95 0.54 11.66
C LEU A 57 11.10 1.35 12.95
N ASP A 58 10.16 2.27 13.20
CA ASP A 58 10.11 3.08 14.41
C ASP A 58 9.88 2.20 15.64
N ALA A 59 9.02 1.19 15.54
CA ALA A 59 8.79 0.20 16.58
C ALA A 59 10.05 -0.62 16.89
N MET A 60 10.81 -1.05 15.88
CA MET A 60 12.09 -1.75 16.09
C MET A 60 13.11 -0.87 16.82
N THR A 61 13.19 0.42 16.45
CA THR A 61 14.06 1.40 17.13
C THR A 61 13.62 1.65 18.57
N ALA A 62 12.31 1.71 18.83
CA ALA A 62 11.74 1.90 20.17
C ALA A 62 11.70 0.60 21.01
N LYS A 63 12.02 -0.56 20.41
CA LYS A 63 11.82 -1.90 21.01
C LYS A 63 10.37 -2.13 21.45
N ASP A 64 9.41 -1.59 20.71
CA ASP A 64 7.98 -1.77 20.98
C ASP A 64 7.41 -2.94 20.16
N VAL A 65 7.43 -4.12 20.78
CA VAL A 65 6.93 -5.37 20.17
C VAL A 65 5.47 -5.27 19.76
N ALA A 66 4.63 -4.62 20.58
CA ALA A 66 3.20 -4.50 20.29
C ALA A 66 2.94 -3.56 19.11
N ALA A 67 3.66 -2.44 19.03
CA ALA A 67 3.61 -1.54 17.89
C ALA A 67 4.09 -2.23 16.60
N GLY A 68 5.18 -3.00 16.67
CA GLY A 68 5.69 -3.80 15.55
C GLY A 68 4.66 -4.82 15.05
N ARG A 69 4.13 -5.64 15.97
CA ARG A 69 3.08 -6.62 15.69
C ARG A 69 1.87 -6.01 15.00
N SER A 70 1.45 -4.82 15.41
CA SER A 70 0.28 -4.14 14.84
C SER A 70 0.45 -3.69 13.38
N GLN A 71 1.68 -3.67 12.85
CA GLN A 71 1.92 -3.35 11.43
C GLN A 71 1.85 -4.59 10.52
N LEU A 72 1.95 -5.79 11.10
CA LEU A 72 1.95 -7.05 10.37
C LEU A 72 0.52 -7.54 10.08
N CYS A 73 0.34 -8.25 8.97
CA CYS A 73 -0.91 -8.92 8.68
C CYS A 73 -1.20 -9.98 9.76
N ALA A 74 -2.47 -10.19 10.11
CA ALA A 74 -2.87 -11.05 11.23
C ALA A 74 -2.31 -12.48 11.14
N VAL A 75 -2.18 -13.01 9.92
CA VAL A 75 -1.58 -14.32 9.63
C VAL A 75 -0.14 -14.46 10.13
N LEU A 76 0.61 -13.36 10.23
CA LEU A 76 2.00 -13.37 10.70
C LEU A 76 2.13 -13.22 12.21
N HIS A 77 1.05 -12.87 12.93
CA HIS A 77 1.13 -12.52 14.34
C HIS A 77 1.66 -13.66 15.22
N GLU A 78 1.24 -14.89 14.99
CA GLU A 78 1.71 -16.04 15.78
C GLU A 78 3.21 -16.30 15.59
N ALA A 79 3.68 -16.27 14.34
CA ALA A 79 5.10 -16.44 14.03
C ALA A 79 5.94 -15.29 14.59
N PHE A 80 5.41 -14.06 14.52
CA PHE A 80 6.04 -12.89 15.12
C PHE A 80 6.13 -13.03 16.64
N ASP A 81 5.03 -13.36 17.33
CA ASP A 81 4.98 -13.51 18.78
C ASP A 81 5.98 -14.57 19.29
N ALA A 82 6.22 -15.62 18.48
CA ALA A 82 7.20 -16.66 18.80
C ALA A 82 8.66 -16.20 18.59
N ALA A 83 8.94 -15.41 17.55
CA ALA A 83 10.31 -15.14 17.10
C ALA A 83 10.84 -13.73 17.44
N ALA A 84 9.96 -12.74 17.66
CA ALA A 84 10.31 -11.32 17.69
C ALA A 84 11.43 -10.97 18.68
N THR A 85 11.48 -11.65 19.83
CA THR A 85 12.48 -11.41 20.88
C THR A 85 13.52 -12.52 21.01
N GLU A 86 13.49 -13.54 20.13
CA GLU A 86 14.52 -14.58 20.11
C GLU A 86 15.87 -14.01 19.66
N ALA A 87 16.93 -14.82 19.72
CA ALA A 87 18.29 -14.38 19.41
C ALA A 87 18.50 -13.80 18.00
N ASN A 88 17.57 -14.01 17.06
CA ASN A 88 17.61 -13.39 15.73
C ASN A 88 16.35 -12.57 15.42
N GLY A 89 15.47 -12.37 16.41
CA GLY A 89 14.24 -11.59 16.22
C GLY A 89 14.51 -10.09 16.14
N ASP A 90 13.68 -9.37 15.41
CA ASP A 90 13.85 -7.93 15.15
C ASP A 90 13.82 -7.05 16.41
N PHE A 91 13.26 -7.60 17.50
CA PHE A 91 13.08 -6.93 18.78
C PHE A 91 13.99 -7.50 19.88
N ALA A 92 14.96 -8.35 19.54
CA ALA A 92 15.85 -8.96 20.53
C ALA A 92 16.65 -7.92 21.33
N ASP A 93 16.79 -8.13 22.64
CA ASP A 93 17.41 -7.18 23.58
C ASP A 93 18.92 -6.96 23.37
N HIS A 94 19.60 -7.92 22.73
CA HIS A 94 21.05 -7.90 22.60
C HIS A 94 21.56 -6.99 21.47
N PHE A 95 20.66 -6.35 20.72
CA PHE A 95 21.01 -5.37 19.69
C PHE A 95 20.06 -4.18 19.67
N GLU A 96 20.54 -3.07 19.11
CA GLU A 96 19.75 -1.84 18.90
C GLU A 96 19.69 -1.47 17.42
N VAL A 97 18.53 -1.00 16.95
CA VAL A 97 18.39 -0.41 15.62
C VAL A 97 18.69 1.08 15.71
N SER A 98 19.94 1.44 15.41
CA SER A 98 20.47 2.79 15.57
C SER A 98 20.15 3.74 14.41
N LYS A 99 19.80 3.19 13.24
CA LYS A 99 19.33 3.93 12.06
C LYS A 99 18.46 3.00 11.23
N SER A 100 17.40 3.53 10.64
CA SER A 100 16.57 2.87 9.64
C SER A 100 16.23 3.87 8.54
N GLU A 101 16.13 3.40 7.30
CA GLU A 101 15.84 4.25 6.14
C GLU A 101 15.11 3.45 5.06
N ILE A 102 14.04 4.01 4.51
CA ILE A 102 13.37 3.48 3.31
C ILE A 102 14.08 4.02 2.08
N THR A 103 14.62 3.13 1.26
CA THR A 103 15.46 3.50 0.09
C THR A 103 14.73 3.42 -1.24
N ASP A 104 13.70 2.56 -1.35
CA ASP A 104 12.92 2.40 -2.58
C ASP A 104 11.52 1.85 -2.28
N ILE A 105 10.53 2.18 -3.11
CA ILE A 105 9.17 1.62 -3.04
C ILE A 105 8.69 1.36 -4.46
N ARG A 106 8.32 0.12 -4.76
CA ARG A 106 7.90 -0.28 -6.11
C ARG A 106 6.78 -1.33 -6.07
N PRO A 107 5.88 -1.33 -7.05
CA PRO A 107 4.92 -2.42 -7.20
C PRO A 107 5.63 -3.77 -7.38
N GLY A 108 5.17 -4.79 -6.67
CA GLY A 108 5.58 -6.17 -6.78
C GLY A 108 4.42 -7.11 -7.11
N PRO A 109 4.68 -8.42 -7.24
CA PRO A 109 3.66 -9.40 -7.62
C PRO A 109 2.58 -9.61 -6.53
N SER A 110 2.95 -9.45 -5.26
CA SER A 110 2.09 -9.74 -4.11
C SER A 110 1.68 -8.50 -3.31
N GLY A 111 2.04 -7.30 -3.78
CA GLY A 111 1.82 -6.05 -3.04
C GLY A 111 2.83 -4.99 -3.45
N GLN A 112 2.92 -3.92 -2.67
CA GLN A 112 4.01 -2.95 -2.76
C GLN A 112 5.25 -3.50 -2.05
N GLU A 113 6.37 -3.48 -2.74
CA GLU A 113 7.65 -3.86 -2.17
C GLU A 113 8.39 -2.61 -1.68
N VAL A 114 8.85 -2.60 -0.44
CA VAL A 114 9.53 -1.48 0.21
C VAL A 114 10.93 -1.93 0.61
N SER A 115 11.94 -1.38 -0.06
CA SER A 115 13.34 -1.62 0.27
C SER A 115 13.78 -0.69 1.39
N THR A 116 14.51 -1.25 2.35
CA THR A 116 15.04 -0.51 3.50
C THR A 116 16.49 -0.86 3.77
N ALA A 117 17.17 0.02 4.49
CA ALA A 117 18.47 -0.23 5.09
C ALA A 117 18.40 0.04 6.59
N ILE A 118 18.69 -0.99 7.41
CA ILE A 118 18.73 -0.88 8.86
C ILE A 118 20.16 -1.02 9.36
N THR A 119 20.58 -0.17 10.30
CA THR A 119 21.88 -0.26 10.97
C THR A 119 21.69 -0.78 12.39
N VAL A 120 22.09 -2.03 12.58
CA VAL A 120 22.04 -2.75 13.86
C VAL A 120 23.36 -2.55 14.60
N THR A 121 23.28 -2.28 15.90
CA THR A 121 24.42 -2.17 16.80
C THR A 121 24.38 -3.30 17.83
N VAL A 122 25.49 -4.04 17.95
CA VAL A 122 25.70 -5.09 18.96
C VAL A 122 26.97 -4.76 19.74
N GLY A 123 26.80 -4.26 20.97
CA GLY A 123 27.91 -3.70 21.75
C GLY A 123 28.59 -2.54 21.00
N LYS A 124 29.85 -2.72 20.60
CA LYS A 124 30.62 -1.70 19.84
C LYS A 124 30.59 -1.91 18.32
N LYS A 125 29.99 -3.00 17.84
CA LYS A 125 29.97 -3.36 16.42
C LYS A 125 28.69 -2.84 15.78
N LYS A 126 28.81 -2.30 14.57
CA LYS A 126 27.68 -1.87 13.74
C LYS A 126 27.65 -2.65 12.44
N ALA A 127 26.45 -2.90 11.96
CA ALA A 127 26.22 -3.61 10.71
C ALA A 127 24.98 -3.05 10.02
N THR A 128 25.10 -2.69 8.75
CA THR A 128 23.94 -2.33 7.92
C THR A 128 23.41 -3.56 7.20
N ARG A 129 22.09 -3.74 7.21
CA ARG A 129 21.39 -4.85 6.56
C ARG A 129 20.26 -4.31 5.67
N PRO A 130 20.18 -4.76 4.42
CA PRO A 130 19.03 -4.48 3.58
C PRO A 130 17.88 -5.42 3.95
N LEU A 131 16.68 -4.87 4.09
CA LEU A 131 15.44 -5.62 4.26
C LEU A 131 14.41 -5.18 3.23
N LEU A 132 13.70 -6.16 2.68
CA LEU A 132 12.63 -5.97 1.72
C LEU A 132 11.33 -6.39 2.36
N PHE A 133 10.42 -5.42 2.52
CA PHE A 133 9.07 -5.66 3.01
C PHE A 133 8.12 -5.77 1.84
N THR A 134 7.11 -6.64 1.97
CA THR A 134 5.93 -6.61 1.09
C THR A 134 4.74 -6.10 1.89
N VAL A 135 4.09 -5.06 1.40
CA VAL A 135 2.88 -4.49 1.97
C VAL A 135 1.71 -4.79 1.04
N THR A 136 0.65 -5.35 1.60
CA THR A 136 -0.57 -5.67 0.87
C THR A 136 -1.77 -4.96 1.47
N ARG A 137 -2.84 -4.87 0.67
CA ARG A 137 -4.14 -4.39 1.12
C ARG A 137 -4.96 -5.59 1.60
N ASP A 138 -5.41 -5.55 2.85
CA ASP A 138 -6.31 -6.54 3.43
C ASP A 138 -7.63 -5.85 3.79
N GLY A 139 -8.64 -6.03 2.92
CA GLY A 139 -9.89 -5.28 2.99
C GLY A 139 -9.69 -3.77 2.85
N LEU A 140 -10.04 -3.01 3.89
CA LEU A 140 -9.85 -1.55 3.95
C LEU A 140 -8.51 -1.14 4.56
N ASP A 141 -7.78 -2.10 5.13
CA ASP A 141 -6.52 -1.87 5.81
C ASP A 141 -5.32 -2.27 4.95
N TRP A 142 -4.15 -1.82 5.39
CA TRP A 142 -2.85 -2.15 4.80
C TRP A 142 -1.99 -2.81 5.85
N CYS A 143 -1.25 -3.86 5.51
CA CYS A 143 -0.38 -4.56 6.45
C CYS A 143 0.86 -5.13 5.76
N ILE A 144 1.94 -5.31 6.52
CA ILE A 144 3.14 -6.01 6.07
C ILE A 144 2.82 -7.50 6.01
N SER A 145 2.89 -8.08 4.81
CA SER A 145 2.59 -9.49 4.55
C SER A 145 3.83 -10.36 4.40
N ASP A 146 5.01 -9.76 4.26
CA ASP A 146 6.29 -10.46 4.17
C ASP A 146 7.43 -9.53 4.56
N GLU A 147 8.46 -10.10 5.20
CA GLU A 147 9.74 -9.47 5.46
C GLU A 147 10.85 -10.47 5.11
N ARG A 148 11.84 -10.02 4.33
CA ARG A 148 12.96 -10.86 3.92
C ARG A 148 14.27 -10.08 3.76
N PRO A 149 15.42 -10.74 3.90
CA PRO A 149 16.71 -10.12 3.59
C PRO A 149 16.79 -9.69 2.13
N GLY A 150 17.36 -8.50 1.89
CA GLY A 150 17.62 -7.99 0.56
C GLY A 150 16.97 -6.63 0.30
N ALA A 151 17.20 -6.13 -0.90
CA ALA A 151 16.60 -4.90 -1.40
C ALA A 151 16.53 -4.98 -2.91
N HIS A 152 15.72 -4.11 -3.48
CA HIS A 152 15.70 -3.83 -4.90
C HIS A 152 17.08 -3.45 -5.43
N SER A 153 17.44 -3.99 -6.60
CA SER A 153 18.59 -3.46 -7.34
C SER A 153 18.29 -2.03 -7.79
N PRO A 154 19.30 -1.12 -7.74
CA PRO A 154 19.17 0.23 -8.27
C PRO A 154 18.76 0.20 -9.73
N ALA A 155 17.92 1.15 -10.16
CA ALA A 155 17.65 1.34 -11.57
C ALA A 155 18.96 1.70 -12.31
N PRO A 156 19.16 1.25 -13.56
CA PRO A 156 20.30 1.66 -14.36
C PRO A 156 20.33 3.19 -14.49
N ALA A 157 21.50 3.80 -14.31
CA ALA A 157 21.66 5.22 -14.58
C ALA A 157 21.46 5.48 -16.09
N PRO A 158 20.76 6.55 -16.49
CA PRO A 158 20.66 6.91 -17.90
C PRO A 158 22.06 7.21 -18.45
N THR A 159 22.43 6.54 -19.54
CA THR A 159 23.63 6.90 -20.31
C THR A 159 23.39 8.23 -21.04
N PRO A 160 24.33 9.19 -21.00
CA PRO A 160 24.23 10.47 -21.68
C PRO A 160 24.25 10.36 -23.21
#